data_AF-A0A842RWF2-F1
#
_entry.id   AF-A0A842RWF2-F1
#
_cell.length_a   1.000
_cell.length_b   1.000
_cell.length_c   1.000
_cell.angle_alpha   90.00
_cell.angle_beta   90.00
_cell.angle_gamma   90.00
#
_symmetry.space_group_name_H-M   'P 1'
#
loop_
_entity.id
_entity.type
_entity.pdbx_description
1 polymer ?
#
loop_
_entity_poly.entity_id
_entity_poly.type
_entity_poly.pdbx_seq_one_letter_code
_entity_poly.pdbx_strand_id
1 'polypeptide(L)'
;MPRGRKARKAPEIEPDPLDQYSAWDKRIAKTFYYGVIVCSAIFILGIWGWILELLITTGKLAIFMSLHIGLQIAIIAAAVTGHLLLLVLFYTLFKGGILKICRALFKDRVIAKKYEDYTTLRWLIGVTVIGGLTTVFFLLIGLVPSFSQALAIFFIWMFGHLEIWRWILDLGLFGFIIIGIAFFIFYFWNHGVYYVLRNMKQIEEEIEVDERIRRERLQDADESTLRKIYKKETGKRAIYKGKETKGYIEWKRDNIG
;
A
#
# COMPACT_ATOMS: atom_id res chain seq x y z
N MET A 1 -58.75 7.56 -23.42
CA MET A 1 -57.53 8.03 -22.75
C MET A 1 -56.43 7.00 -22.94
N PRO A 2 -55.29 7.33 -23.57
CA PRO A 2 -54.21 6.38 -23.73
C PRO A 2 -53.50 6.17 -22.40
N ARG A 3 -53.40 4.92 -21.94
CA ARG A 3 -52.63 4.54 -20.76
C ARG A 3 -51.14 4.76 -21.06
N GLY A 4 -50.59 5.85 -20.55
CA GLY A 4 -49.16 6.14 -20.64
C GLY A 4 -48.34 4.97 -20.11
N ARG A 5 -47.52 4.35 -20.96
CA ARG A 5 -46.51 3.39 -20.53
C ARG A 5 -45.56 4.12 -19.58
N LYS A 6 -45.50 3.69 -18.31
CA LYS A 6 -44.45 4.12 -17.38
C LYS A 6 -43.10 3.84 -18.05
N ALA A 7 -42.26 4.86 -18.15
CA ALA A 7 -40.90 4.73 -18.63
C ALA A 7 -40.19 3.65 -17.81
N ARG A 8 -39.58 2.66 -18.47
CA ARG A 8 -38.80 1.63 -17.79
C ARG A 8 -37.64 2.33 -17.11
N LYS A 9 -37.63 2.30 -15.76
CA LYS A 9 -36.49 2.76 -14.97
C LYS A 9 -35.30 1.85 -15.33
N ALA A 10 -34.16 2.45 -15.66
CA ALA A 10 -32.95 1.68 -15.92
C ALA A 10 -32.64 0.81 -14.68
N PRO A 11 -32.15 -0.43 -14.85
CA PRO A 11 -31.70 -1.24 -13.73
C PRO A 11 -30.63 -0.46 -12.97
N GLU A 12 -30.75 -0.42 -11.64
CA GLU A 12 -29.71 0.12 -10.77
C GLU A 12 -28.50 -0.82 -10.87
N ILE A 13 -27.49 -0.39 -11.62
CA ILE A 13 -26.22 -1.11 -11.75
C ILE A 13 -25.46 -0.85 -10.45
N GLU A 14 -25.20 -1.89 -9.67
CA GLU A 14 -24.32 -1.78 -8.51
C GLU A 14 -22.96 -1.21 -8.98
N PRO A 15 -22.43 -0.16 -8.32
CA PRO A 15 -21.17 0.45 -8.73
C PRO A 15 -20.03 -0.57 -8.64
N ASP A 16 -19.12 -0.57 -9.62
CA ASP A 16 -17.98 -1.48 -9.63
C ASP A 16 -17.16 -1.24 -8.34
N PRO A 17 -16.84 -2.29 -7.54
CA PRO A 17 -16.03 -2.12 -6.35
C PRO A 17 -14.66 -1.47 -6.62
N LEU A 18 -14.16 -1.53 -7.86
CA LEU A 18 -12.95 -0.83 -8.27
C LEU A 18 -13.12 0.69 -8.33
N ASP A 19 -14.34 1.23 -8.41
CA ASP A 19 -14.59 2.69 -8.47
C ASP A 19 -14.33 3.41 -7.16
N GLN A 20 -14.14 2.64 -6.08
CA GLN A 20 -13.70 3.14 -4.78
C GLN A 20 -12.23 3.56 -4.76
N TYR A 21 -11.45 3.24 -5.81
CA TYR A 21 -10.01 3.54 -5.90
C TYR A 21 -9.70 4.56 -7.00
N SER A 22 -8.62 5.32 -6.82
CA SER A 22 -8.16 6.28 -7.83
C SER A 22 -7.66 5.58 -9.09
N ALA A 23 -7.72 6.26 -10.24
CA ALA A 23 -7.16 5.73 -11.49
C ALA A 23 -5.66 5.40 -11.37
N TRP A 24 -4.93 6.16 -10.56
CA TRP A 24 -3.52 5.90 -10.23
C TRP A 24 -3.34 4.63 -9.41
N ASP A 25 -4.16 4.42 -8.38
CA ASP A 25 -4.12 3.20 -7.54
C ASP A 25 -4.42 1.96 -8.38
N LYS A 26 -5.43 2.06 -9.26
CA LYS A 26 -5.76 0.98 -10.23
C LYS A 26 -4.59 0.71 -11.17
N ARG A 27 -3.84 1.74 -11.60
CA ARG A 27 -2.66 1.58 -12.46
C ARG A 27 -1.53 0.86 -11.73
N ILE A 28 -1.23 1.27 -10.50
CA ILE A 28 -0.18 0.63 -9.68
C ILE A 28 -0.54 -0.84 -9.42
N ALA A 29 -1.79 -1.13 -9.04
CA ALA A 29 -2.26 -2.51 -8.84
C ALA A 29 -2.17 -3.36 -10.12
N LYS A 30 -2.53 -2.79 -11.28
CA LYS A 30 -2.33 -3.44 -12.58
C LYS A 30 -0.86 -3.72 -12.86
N THR A 31 0.05 -2.78 -12.57
CA THR A 31 1.50 -2.99 -12.74
C THR A 31 2.00 -4.16 -11.90
N PHE A 32 1.62 -4.22 -10.62
CA PHE A 32 1.96 -5.37 -9.76
C PHE A 32 1.42 -6.68 -10.32
N TYR A 33 0.14 -6.69 -10.71
CA TYR A 33 -0.50 -7.88 -11.24
C TYR A 33 0.14 -8.36 -12.56
N TYR A 34 0.41 -7.46 -13.50
CA TYR A 34 1.12 -7.81 -14.74
C TYR A 34 2.56 -8.24 -14.47
N GLY A 35 3.25 -7.60 -13.52
CA GLY A 35 4.57 -8.04 -13.08
C GLY A 35 4.55 -9.49 -12.60
N VAL A 36 3.56 -9.86 -11.78
CA VAL A 36 3.36 -11.24 -11.31
C VAL A 36 3.14 -12.18 -12.49
N ILE A 37 2.29 -11.81 -13.47
CA ILE A 37 2.08 -12.64 -14.68
C ILE A 37 3.38 -12.84 -15.46
N VAL A 38 4.14 -11.77 -15.71
CA VAL A 38 5.38 -11.85 -16.48
C VAL A 38 6.40 -12.72 -15.75
N CYS A 39 6.55 -12.56 -14.43
CA CYS A 39 7.42 -13.41 -13.62
C CYS A 39 6.95 -14.87 -13.61
N SER A 40 5.63 -15.11 -13.51
CA SER A 40 5.05 -16.45 -13.63
C SER A 40 5.35 -17.09 -14.99
N ALA A 41 5.22 -16.34 -16.08
CA ALA A 41 5.49 -16.84 -17.42
C ALA A 41 6.97 -17.21 -17.58
N ILE A 42 7.89 -16.33 -17.16
CA ILE A 42 9.34 -16.60 -17.18
C ILE A 42 9.67 -17.82 -16.32
N PHE A 43 9.11 -17.90 -15.11
CA PHE A 43 9.35 -19.01 -14.19
C PHE A 43 8.84 -20.35 -14.74
N ILE A 44 7.63 -20.38 -15.31
CA ILE A 44 7.06 -21.59 -15.94
C ILE A 44 7.90 -22.02 -17.15
N LEU A 45 8.35 -21.08 -17.99
CA LEU A 45 9.26 -21.37 -19.10
C LEU A 45 10.58 -21.96 -18.60
N GLY A 46 11.15 -21.42 -17.53
CA GLY A 46 12.34 -21.95 -16.87
C GLY A 46 12.14 -23.37 -16.36
N ILE A 47 11.00 -23.66 -15.70
CA ILE A 47 10.65 -25.02 -15.24
C ILE A 47 10.62 -26.01 -16.41
N TRP A 48 9.96 -25.66 -17.52
CA TRP A 48 9.89 -26.56 -18.68
C TRP A 48 11.25 -26.79 -19.30
N GLY A 49 12.02 -25.73 -19.49
CA GLY A 49 13.39 -25.83 -20.00
C GLY A 49 14.25 -26.75 -19.15
N TRP A 50 14.17 -26.58 -17.82
CA TRP A 50 14.91 -27.40 -16.87
C TRP A 50 14.46 -28.86 -16.86
N ILE A 51 13.15 -29.13 -16.92
CA ILE A 51 12.62 -30.50 -17.06
C ILE A 51 13.12 -31.15 -18.35
N LEU A 52 13.09 -30.44 -19.48
CA LEU A 52 13.56 -30.95 -20.77
C LEU A 52 15.05 -31.26 -20.73
N GLU A 53 15.87 -30.35 -20.19
CA GLU A 53 17.31 -30.56 -20.00
C GLU A 53 17.58 -31.78 -19.11
N LEU A 54 16.85 -31.92 -18.00
CA LEU A 54 16.99 -33.08 -17.11
C LEU A 54 16.60 -34.38 -17.81
N LEU A 55 15.53 -34.39 -18.61
CA LEU A 55 15.12 -35.55 -19.38
C LEU A 55 16.16 -35.97 -20.43
N ILE A 56 16.79 -34.98 -21.09
CA ILE A 56 17.85 -35.22 -22.09
C ILE A 56 19.11 -35.77 -21.40
N THR A 57 19.60 -35.08 -20.36
CA THR A 57 20.86 -35.42 -19.68
C THR A 57 20.81 -36.74 -18.92
N THR A 58 19.65 -37.10 -18.35
CA THR A 58 19.46 -38.38 -17.65
C THR A 58 19.14 -39.55 -18.58
N GLY A 59 19.04 -39.30 -19.90
CA GLY A 59 18.65 -40.33 -20.87
C GLY A 59 17.19 -40.79 -20.78
N LYS A 60 16.39 -40.20 -19.86
CA LYS A 60 14.96 -40.51 -19.71
C LYS A 60 14.13 -40.12 -20.93
N LEU A 61 14.65 -39.24 -21.78
CA LEU A 61 14.03 -38.93 -23.06
C LEU A 61 13.96 -40.18 -23.96
N ALA A 62 14.94 -41.08 -23.91
CA ALA A 62 14.88 -42.34 -24.65
C ALA A 62 13.74 -43.24 -24.14
N ILE A 63 13.48 -43.23 -22.82
CA ILE A 63 12.35 -43.95 -22.21
C ILE A 63 11.02 -43.31 -22.62
N PHE A 64 10.95 -41.97 -22.69
CA PHE A 64 9.76 -41.29 -23.20
C PHE A 64 9.50 -41.64 -24.66
N MET A 65 10.54 -41.65 -25.50
CA MET A 65 10.44 -41.99 -26.92
C MET A 65 10.11 -43.46 -27.18
N SER A 66 10.37 -44.36 -26.21
CA SER A 66 9.98 -45.77 -26.30
C SER A 66 8.55 -46.05 -25.84
N LEU A 67 7.86 -45.07 -25.24
CA LEU A 67 6.43 -45.20 -24.92
C LEU A 67 5.59 -45.28 -26.20
N HIS A 68 4.43 -45.95 -26.10
CA HIS A 68 3.45 -45.97 -27.17
C HIS A 68 3.04 -44.54 -27.57
N ILE A 69 2.83 -44.29 -28.87
CA ILE A 69 2.56 -42.94 -29.39
C ILE A 69 1.33 -42.28 -28.72
N GLY A 70 0.32 -43.08 -28.37
CA GLY A 70 -0.85 -42.61 -27.62
C GLY A 70 -0.51 -42.09 -26.22
N LEU A 71 0.44 -42.70 -25.50
CA LEU A 71 0.91 -42.23 -24.20
C LEU A 71 1.74 -40.95 -24.32
N GLN A 72 2.58 -40.84 -25.33
CA GLN A 72 3.34 -39.62 -25.61
C GLN A 72 2.40 -38.44 -25.87
N ILE A 73 1.40 -38.64 -26.74
CA ILE A 73 0.37 -37.63 -27.04
C ILE A 73 -0.42 -37.29 -25.79
N ALA A 74 -0.80 -38.27 -24.96
CA ALA A 74 -1.54 -38.02 -23.73
C ALA A 74 -0.74 -37.16 -22.73
N ILE A 75 0.56 -37.41 -22.57
CA ILE A 75 1.44 -36.62 -21.68
C ILE A 75 1.53 -35.17 -22.18
N ILE A 76 1.75 -34.96 -23.48
CA ILE A 76 1.83 -33.62 -24.07
C ILE A 76 0.47 -32.91 -23.97
N ALA A 77 -0.62 -33.60 -24.28
CA ALA A 77 -1.97 -33.04 -24.18
C ALA A 77 -2.33 -32.67 -22.73
N ALA A 78 -1.95 -33.49 -21.75
CA ALA A 78 -2.12 -33.18 -20.33
C ALA A 78 -1.31 -31.94 -19.91
N ALA A 79 -0.06 -31.84 -20.37
CA ALA A 79 0.78 -30.65 -20.14
C ALA A 79 0.15 -29.38 -20.73
N VAL A 80 -0.28 -29.42 -21.99
CA VAL A 80 -0.94 -28.29 -22.68
C VAL A 80 -2.26 -27.91 -21.97
N THR A 81 -3.06 -28.91 -21.62
CA THR A 81 -4.35 -28.69 -20.92
C THR A 81 -4.12 -28.04 -19.55
N GLY A 82 -3.12 -28.50 -18.78
CA GLY A 82 -2.74 -27.88 -17.52
C GLY A 82 -2.34 -26.41 -17.67
N HIS A 83 -1.61 -26.06 -18.73
CA HIS A 83 -1.24 -24.67 -19.02
C HIS A 83 -2.43 -23.80 -19.40
N LEU A 84 -3.33 -24.31 -20.24
CA LEU A 84 -4.55 -23.58 -20.61
C LEU A 84 -5.45 -23.35 -19.39
N LEU A 85 -5.59 -24.35 -18.51
CA LEU A 85 -6.32 -24.20 -17.25
C LEU A 85 -5.69 -23.13 -16.37
N LEU A 86 -4.36 -23.10 -16.24
CA LEU A 86 -3.66 -22.04 -15.51
C LEU A 86 -3.93 -20.66 -16.11
N LEU A 87 -3.85 -20.52 -17.45
CA LEU A 87 -4.14 -19.25 -18.13
C LEU A 87 -5.57 -18.77 -17.90
N VAL A 88 -6.55 -19.67 -17.99
CA VAL A 88 -7.96 -19.35 -17.71
C VAL A 88 -8.14 -18.96 -16.24
N LEU A 89 -7.50 -19.67 -15.31
CA LEU A 89 -7.52 -19.34 -13.90
C LEU A 89 -6.94 -17.94 -13.65
N PHE A 90 -5.80 -17.60 -14.25
CA PHE A 90 -5.24 -16.26 -14.17
C PHE A 90 -6.19 -15.20 -14.73
N TYR A 91 -6.76 -15.44 -15.92
CA TYR A 91 -7.68 -14.51 -16.56
C TYR A 91 -8.94 -14.26 -15.72
N THR A 92 -9.56 -15.32 -15.19
CA THR A 92 -10.76 -15.19 -14.33
C THR A 92 -10.43 -14.50 -13.01
N LEU A 93 -9.23 -14.74 -12.47
CA LEU A 93 -8.73 -14.07 -11.26
C LEU A 93 -8.24 -12.63 -11.53
N PHE A 94 -8.23 -12.14 -12.78
CA PHE A 94 -7.71 -10.80 -13.11
C PHE A 94 -8.42 -9.69 -12.34
N LYS A 95 -9.74 -9.61 -12.46
CA LYS A 95 -10.54 -8.56 -11.80
C LYS A 95 -10.50 -8.69 -10.28
N GLY A 96 -10.65 -9.91 -9.77
CA GLY A 96 -10.60 -10.18 -8.33
C GLY A 96 -9.21 -9.94 -7.73
N GLY A 97 -8.15 -10.26 -8.48
CA GLY A 97 -6.76 -10.08 -8.09
C GLY A 97 -6.38 -8.61 -7.99
N ILE A 98 -6.74 -7.80 -9.00
CA ILE A 98 -6.52 -6.35 -8.95
C ILE A 98 -7.28 -5.74 -7.78
N LEU A 99 -8.54 -6.13 -7.56
CA LEU A 99 -9.32 -5.62 -6.42
C LEU A 99 -8.70 -5.99 -5.07
N LYS A 100 -8.20 -7.23 -4.92
CA LYS A 100 -7.49 -7.67 -3.72
C LYS A 100 -6.18 -6.88 -3.50
N ILE A 101 -5.41 -6.65 -4.55
CA ILE A 101 -4.19 -5.84 -4.49
C ILE A 101 -4.54 -4.39 -4.12
N CYS A 102 -5.58 -3.80 -4.71
CA CYS A 102 -6.05 -2.48 -4.36
C CYS A 102 -6.44 -2.39 -2.87
N ARG A 103 -7.26 -3.34 -2.38
CA ARG A 103 -7.65 -3.41 -0.96
C ARG A 103 -6.46 -3.60 -0.02
N ALA A 104 -5.47 -4.36 -0.43
CA ALA A 104 -4.29 -4.64 0.38
C ALA A 104 -3.32 -3.44 0.42
N LEU A 105 -3.13 -2.73 -0.70
CA LEU A 105 -2.16 -1.64 -0.79
C LEU A 105 -2.74 -0.28 -0.43
N PHE A 106 -4.02 -0.05 -0.71
CA PHE A 106 -4.65 1.26 -0.61
C PHE A 106 -5.88 1.21 0.29
N LYS A 107 -6.04 2.24 1.12
CA LYS A 107 -7.30 2.49 1.84
C LYS A 107 -8.31 3.17 0.93
N ASP A 108 -9.59 2.97 1.26
CA ASP A 108 -10.71 3.52 0.49
C ASP A 108 -10.59 5.03 0.27
N ARG A 109 -10.95 5.48 -0.94
CA ARG A 109 -10.84 6.89 -1.35
C ARG A 109 -11.55 7.87 -0.42
N VAL A 110 -12.66 7.46 0.20
CA VAL A 110 -13.40 8.30 1.16
C VAL A 110 -12.54 8.62 2.38
N ILE A 111 -11.81 7.62 2.87
CA ILE A 111 -10.89 7.78 4.00
C ILE A 111 -9.68 8.61 3.57
N ALA A 112 -9.12 8.35 2.38
CA ALA A 112 -7.99 9.12 1.85
C ALA A 112 -8.33 10.62 1.69
N LYS A 113 -9.56 10.93 1.26
CA LYS A 113 -10.04 12.31 1.07
C LYS A 113 -10.12 13.11 2.39
N LYS A 114 -10.32 12.44 3.54
CA LYS A 114 -10.34 13.09 4.88
C LYS A 114 -8.98 13.71 5.25
N TYR A 115 -7.89 13.31 4.58
CA TYR A 115 -6.51 13.72 4.87
C TYR A 115 -5.79 14.31 3.65
N GLU A 116 -6.55 14.75 2.64
CA GLU A 116 -6.00 15.25 1.37
C GLU A 116 -5.13 16.50 1.57
N ASP A 117 -5.42 17.34 2.58
CA ASP A 117 -4.69 18.59 2.86
C ASP A 117 -3.25 18.37 3.36
N TYR A 118 -2.89 17.16 3.77
CA TYR A 118 -1.57 16.82 4.35
C TYR A 118 -0.61 16.19 3.32
N THR A 119 -0.66 16.59 2.05
CA THR A 119 0.20 16.03 1.00
C THR A 119 1.68 16.12 1.33
N THR A 120 2.16 17.28 1.79
CA THR A 120 3.57 17.50 2.18
C THR A 120 3.99 16.58 3.33
N LEU A 121 3.15 16.46 4.36
CA LEU A 121 3.40 15.59 5.51
C LEU A 121 3.40 14.12 5.10
N ARG A 122 2.51 13.70 4.19
CA ARG A 122 2.49 12.35 3.61
C ARG A 122 3.80 12.02 2.91
N TRP A 123 4.34 12.95 2.13
CA TRP A 123 5.66 12.79 1.50
C TRP A 123 6.78 12.73 2.53
N LEU A 124 6.78 13.62 3.53
CA LEU A 124 7.79 13.63 4.58
C LEU A 124 7.84 12.30 5.33
N ILE A 125 6.68 11.80 5.80
CA ILE A 125 6.58 10.50 6.48
C ILE A 125 7.07 9.38 5.58
N GLY A 126 6.67 9.40 4.31
CA GLY A 126 7.12 8.40 3.36
C GLY A 126 8.64 8.39 3.19
N VAL A 127 9.26 9.56 3.01
CA VAL A 127 10.72 9.70 2.93
C VAL A 127 11.38 9.24 4.23
N THR A 128 10.81 9.54 5.39
CA THR A 128 11.33 9.05 6.69
C THR A 128 11.27 7.53 6.80
N VAL A 129 10.18 6.89 6.36
CA VAL A 129 10.05 5.42 6.39
C VAL A 129 11.06 4.77 5.44
N ILE A 130 11.18 5.26 4.20
CA ILE A 130 12.18 4.74 3.24
C ILE A 130 13.59 4.98 3.75
N GLY A 131 13.87 6.16 4.28
CA GLY A 131 15.15 6.50 4.89
C GLY A 131 15.50 5.55 6.03
N GLY A 132 14.55 5.32 6.96
CA GLY A 132 14.72 4.38 8.08
C GLY A 132 14.98 2.94 7.62
N LEU A 133 14.21 2.44 6.64
CA LEU A 133 14.44 1.10 6.07
C LEU A 133 15.82 0.99 5.41
N THR A 134 16.23 2.03 4.69
CA THR A 134 17.54 2.11 4.04
C THR A 134 18.66 2.11 5.08
N THR A 135 18.53 2.90 6.13
CA THR A 135 19.49 2.92 7.25
C THR A 135 19.59 1.56 7.92
N VAL A 136 18.47 0.91 8.25
CA VAL A 136 18.46 -0.44 8.85
C VAL A 136 19.16 -1.44 7.92
N PHE A 137 18.86 -1.40 6.61
CA PHE A 137 19.49 -2.28 5.64
C PHE A 137 21.02 -2.11 5.59
N PHE A 138 21.53 -0.88 5.53
CA PHE A 138 22.97 -0.63 5.54
C PHE A 138 23.63 -0.93 6.89
N LEU A 139 22.92 -0.74 8.01
CA LEU A 139 23.39 -1.17 9.32
C LEU A 139 23.52 -2.70 9.38
N LEU A 140 22.59 -3.46 8.80
CA LEU A 140 22.72 -4.92 8.71
C LEU A 140 23.96 -5.31 7.90
N ILE A 141 24.23 -4.63 6.78
CA ILE A 141 25.45 -4.87 5.98
C ILE A 141 26.72 -4.56 6.77
N GLY A 142 26.75 -3.44 7.49
CA GLY A 142 27.96 -2.97 8.17
C GLY A 142 28.23 -3.63 9.53
N LEU A 143 27.19 -4.00 10.28
CA LEU A 143 27.31 -4.49 11.66
C LEU A 143 27.09 -5.99 11.81
N VAL A 144 26.50 -6.67 10.83
CA VAL A 144 26.25 -8.11 10.87
C VAL A 144 27.12 -8.80 9.82
N PRO A 145 28.33 -9.30 10.17
CA PRO A 145 29.27 -9.85 9.21
C PRO A 145 28.71 -11.02 8.37
N SER A 146 27.82 -11.82 8.96
CA SER A 146 27.16 -12.92 8.27
C SER A 146 26.09 -12.48 7.26
N PHE A 147 25.56 -11.25 7.38
CA PHE A 147 24.48 -10.78 6.52
C PHE A 147 24.96 -10.53 5.08
N SER A 148 26.10 -9.85 4.93
CA SER A 148 26.70 -9.60 3.61
C SER A 148 27.16 -10.90 2.94
N GLN A 149 27.71 -11.84 3.72
CA GLN A 149 28.07 -13.17 3.23
C GLN A 149 26.83 -13.96 2.80
N ALA A 150 25.76 -13.96 3.58
CA ALA A 150 24.51 -14.62 3.23
C ALA A 150 23.91 -14.05 1.94
N LEU A 151 23.95 -12.73 1.77
CA LEU A 151 23.49 -12.08 0.54
C LEU A 151 24.35 -12.49 -0.66
N ALA A 152 25.68 -12.49 -0.52
CA ALA A 152 26.58 -12.96 -1.57
C ALA A 152 26.34 -14.44 -1.94
N ILE A 153 26.20 -15.32 -0.94
CA ILE A 153 25.90 -16.74 -1.14
C ILE A 153 24.56 -16.91 -1.85
N PHE A 154 23.54 -16.13 -1.49
CA PHE A 154 22.24 -16.14 -2.17
C PHE A 154 22.36 -15.77 -3.66
N PHE A 155 23.10 -14.71 -3.98
CA PHE A 155 23.34 -14.30 -5.37
C PHE A 155 24.14 -15.34 -6.17
N ILE A 156 25.19 -15.92 -5.55
CA ILE A 156 25.97 -17.01 -6.16
C ILE A 156 25.10 -18.25 -6.37
N TRP A 157 24.22 -18.57 -5.42
CA TRP A 157 23.32 -19.72 -5.54
C TRP A 157 22.32 -19.54 -6.69
N MET A 158 21.76 -18.33 -6.88
CA MET A 158 20.82 -18.07 -7.98
C MET A 158 21.49 -17.88 -9.35
N PHE A 159 22.68 -17.28 -9.43
CA PHE A 159 23.28 -16.89 -10.72
C PHE A 159 24.65 -17.51 -10.98
N GLY A 160 25.16 -18.35 -10.08
CA GLY A 160 26.50 -18.95 -10.18
C GLY A 160 26.58 -20.23 -11.02
N HIS A 161 25.45 -20.77 -11.49
CA HIS A 161 25.44 -21.87 -12.46
C HIS A 161 25.44 -21.32 -13.89
N LEU A 162 25.76 -22.15 -14.90
CA LEU A 162 25.82 -21.76 -16.32
C LEU A 162 24.68 -22.38 -17.15
N GLU A 163 23.73 -23.05 -16.51
CA GLU A 163 22.60 -23.72 -17.15
C GLU A 163 21.56 -22.66 -17.55
N ILE A 164 21.36 -22.47 -18.86
CA ILE A 164 20.49 -21.40 -19.41
C ILE A 164 19.05 -21.52 -18.86
N TRP A 165 18.53 -22.74 -18.77
CA TRP A 165 17.15 -22.96 -18.33
C TRP A 165 16.96 -22.69 -16.85
N ARG A 166 17.97 -23.06 -16.04
CA ARG A 166 18.00 -22.74 -14.62
C ARG A 166 18.14 -21.24 -14.40
N TRP A 167 18.89 -20.54 -15.24
CA TRP A 167 18.99 -19.07 -15.24
C TRP A 167 17.64 -18.40 -15.48
N ILE A 168 16.86 -18.90 -16.45
CA ILE A 168 15.52 -18.38 -16.75
C ILE A 168 14.59 -18.61 -15.54
N LEU A 169 14.68 -19.79 -14.90
CA LEU A 169 13.93 -20.09 -13.68
C LEU A 169 14.28 -19.11 -12.55
N ASP A 170 15.58 -18.93 -12.28
CA ASP A 170 16.06 -18.06 -11.21
C ASP A 170 15.76 -16.58 -11.48
N LEU A 171 15.77 -16.16 -12.74
CA LEU A 171 15.33 -14.81 -13.13
C LEU A 171 13.83 -14.59 -12.82
N GLY A 172 12.99 -15.58 -13.11
CA GLY A 172 11.57 -15.55 -12.76
C GLY A 172 11.35 -15.48 -11.25
N LEU A 173 12.09 -16.30 -10.49
CA LEU A 173 12.06 -16.30 -9.03
C LEU A 173 12.52 -14.95 -8.45
N PHE A 174 13.61 -14.41 -8.97
CA PHE A 174 14.14 -13.11 -8.56
C PHE A 174 13.15 -11.97 -8.85
N GLY A 175 12.46 -12.03 -9.99
CA GLY A 175 11.38 -11.12 -10.32
C GLY A 175 10.26 -11.11 -9.26
N PHE A 176 9.86 -12.28 -8.76
CA PHE A 176 8.90 -12.36 -7.64
C PHE A 176 9.43 -11.73 -6.36
N ILE A 177 10.70 -11.93 -6.05
CA ILE A 177 11.33 -11.32 -4.86
C ILE A 177 11.31 -9.80 -4.97
N ILE A 178 11.69 -9.23 -6.12
CA ILE A 178 11.66 -7.78 -6.37
C ILE A 178 10.23 -7.25 -6.23
N ILE A 179 9.26 -7.90 -6.88
CA ILE A 179 7.85 -7.51 -6.82
C ILE A 179 7.34 -7.58 -5.37
N GLY A 180 7.70 -8.61 -4.62
CA GLY A 180 7.34 -8.78 -3.22
C GLY A 180 7.90 -7.65 -2.35
N ILE A 181 9.19 -7.33 -2.51
CA ILE A 181 9.83 -6.21 -1.79
C ILE A 181 9.14 -4.89 -2.13
N ALA A 182 8.91 -4.62 -3.42
CA ALA A 182 8.21 -3.41 -3.84
C ALA A 182 6.79 -3.34 -3.26
N PHE A 183 6.05 -4.46 -3.27
CA PHE A 183 4.73 -4.55 -2.66
C PHE A 183 4.78 -4.23 -1.17
N PHE A 184 5.75 -4.80 -0.44
CA PHE A 184 5.94 -4.51 0.99
C PHE A 184 6.25 -3.04 1.25
N ILE A 185 7.14 -2.42 0.47
CA ILE A 185 7.46 -1.00 0.59
C ILE A 185 6.20 -0.15 0.39
N PHE A 186 5.41 -0.42 -0.66
CA PHE A 186 4.16 0.30 -0.91
C PHE A 186 3.11 0.07 0.19
N TYR A 187 3.02 -1.16 0.70
CA TYR A 187 2.14 -1.50 1.81
C TYR A 187 2.48 -0.69 3.06
N PHE A 188 3.74 -0.72 3.50
CA PHE A 188 4.22 0.02 4.66
C PHE A 188 4.13 1.53 4.46
N TRP A 189 4.41 2.03 3.26
CA TRP A 189 4.25 3.45 2.92
C TRP A 189 2.81 3.89 3.14
N ASN A 190 1.84 3.23 2.51
CA ASN A 190 0.44 3.66 2.57
C ASN A 190 -0.18 3.48 3.96
N HIS A 191 0.11 2.36 4.63
CA HIS A 191 -0.42 2.11 5.98
C HIS A 191 0.28 2.95 7.04
N GLY A 192 1.60 3.13 6.94
CA GLY A 192 2.40 3.94 7.87
C GLY A 192 2.00 5.41 7.80
N VAL A 193 1.90 5.98 6.59
CA VAL A 193 1.37 7.34 6.38
C VAL A 193 -0.01 7.47 7.01
N TYR A 194 -0.92 6.54 6.75
CA TYR A 194 -2.27 6.61 7.27
C TYR A 194 -2.33 6.58 8.81
N TYR A 195 -1.53 5.71 9.43
CA TYR A 195 -1.44 5.59 10.88
C TYR A 195 -1.02 6.93 11.52
N VAL A 196 0.00 7.58 10.97
CA VAL A 196 0.49 8.86 11.49
C VAL A 196 -0.52 9.99 11.27
N LEU A 197 -1.11 10.08 10.06
CA LEU A 197 -2.11 11.10 9.76
C LEU A 197 -3.35 10.99 10.65
N ARG A 198 -3.77 9.77 10.97
CA ARG A 198 -4.87 9.53 11.91
C ARG A 198 -4.55 10.12 13.29
N ASN A 199 -3.36 9.85 13.82
CA ASN A 199 -2.97 10.33 15.14
C ASN A 199 -2.84 11.85 15.17
N MET A 200 -2.26 12.45 14.12
CA MET A 200 -2.15 13.92 14.04
C MET A 200 -3.51 14.60 13.98
N LYS A 201 -4.45 14.04 13.21
CA LYS A 201 -5.81 14.59 13.14
C LYS A 201 -6.57 14.44 14.46
N GLN A 202 -6.36 13.35 15.19
CA GLN A 202 -6.93 13.20 16.53
C GLN A 202 -6.39 14.25 17.49
N ILE A 203 -5.09 14.55 17.45
CA ILE A 203 -4.48 15.60 18.26
C ILE A 203 -5.05 16.98 17.89
N GLU A 204 -5.23 17.27 16.60
CA GLU A 204 -5.81 18.54 16.15
C GLU A 204 -7.29 18.67 16.54
N GLU A 205 -8.08 17.61 16.35
CA GLU A 205 -9.48 17.56 16.80
C GLU A 205 -9.57 17.73 18.34
N GLU A 206 -8.66 17.14 19.13
CA GLU A 206 -8.57 17.34 20.59
C GLU A 206 -8.23 18.80 20.95
N ILE A 207 -7.25 19.41 20.28
CA ILE A 207 -6.88 20.82 20.51
C ILE A 207 -8.05 21.75 20.19
N GLU A 208 -8.76 21.54 19.09
CA GLU A 208 -9.94 22.35 18.74
C GLU A 208 -11.09 22.19 19.74
N VAL A 209 -11.28 20.99 20.29
CA VAL A 209 -12.30 20.73 21.33
C VAL A 209 -11.89 21.41 22.63
N ASP A 210 -10.63 21.30 23.04
CA ASP A 210 -10.11 21.97 24.23
C ASP A 210 -10.18 23.50 24.11
N GLU A 211 -9.89 24.06 22.92
CA GLU A 211 -10.05 25.49 22.65
C GLU A 211 -11.51 25.92 22.71
N ARG A 212 -12.44 25.12 22.16
CA ARG A 212 -13.89 25.40 22.27
C ARG A 212 -14.37 25.36 23.72
N ILE A 213 -14.01 24.33 24.48
CA ILE A 213 -14.34 24.23 25.91
C ILE A 213 -13.74 25.41 26.68
N ARG A 214 -12.51 25.82 26.34
CA ARG A 214 -11.88 26.99 26.96
C ARG A 214 -12.65 28.28 26.65
N ARG A 215 -13.07 28.50 25.40
CA ARG A 215 -13.88 29.67 25.02
C ARG A 215 -15.25 29.66 25.69
N GLU A 216 -15.93 28.52 25.73
CA GLU A 216 -17.22 28.36 26.43
C GLU A 216 -17.07 28.66 27.94
N ARG A 217 -16.04 28.10 28.59
CA ARG A 217 -15.73 28.40 30.00
C ARG A 217 -15.43 29.88 30.24
N LEU A 218 -14.83 30.57 29.26
CA LEU A 218 -14.55 32.01 29.36
C LEU A 218 -15.80 32.86 29.11
N GLN A 219 -16.71 32.41 28.24
CA GLN A 219 -18.00 33.07 28.00
C GLN A 219 -18.91 33.01 29.24
N ASP A 220 -18.92 31.89 29.95
CA ASP A 220 -19.75 31.68 31.15
C ASP A 220 -19.08 32.16 32.45
N ALA A 221 -17.83 32.62 32.41
CA ALA A 221 -17.08 33.02 33.59
C ALA A 221 -17.43 34.44 34.08
N ASP A 222 -17.61 34.58 35.39
CA ASP A 222 -17.73 35.89 36.05
C ASP A 222 -16.52 36.79 35.76
N GLU A 223 -16.75 38.11 35.75
CA GLU A 223 -15.72 39.13 35.51
C GLU A 223 -14.52 39.03 36.49
N SER A 224 -14.74 38.53 37.72
CA SER A 224 -13.67 38.29 38.69
C SER A 224 -12.75 37.14 38.26
N THR A 225 -13.33 36.10 37.66
CA THR A 225 -12.66 34.89 37.20
C THR A 225 -11.88 35.19 35.93
N LEU A 226 -12.46 35.95 35.00
CA LEU A 226 -11.76 36.45 33.80
C LEU A 226 -10.50 37.26 34.14
N ARG A 227 -10.59 38.16 35.14
CA ARG A 227 -9.44 38.94 35.61
C ARG A 227 -8.34 38.08 36.23
N LYS A 228 -8.70 36.99 36.93
CA LYS A 228 -7.74 36.02 37.48
C LYS A 228 -7.05 35.24 36.37
N ILE A 229 -7.80 34.80 35.36
CA ILE A 229 -7.28 34.06 34.20
C ILE A 229 -6.33 34.96 33.39
N TYR A 230 -6.75 36.18 33.06
CA TYR A 230 -5.89 37.16 32.37
C TYR A 230 -4.58 37.42 33.12
N LYS A 231 -4.65 37.62 34.44
CA LYS A 231 -3.46 37.84 35.27
C LYS A 231 -2.55 36.60 35.30
N LYS A 232 -3.12 35.39 35.28
CA LYS A 232 -2.38 34.13 35.24
C LYS A 232 -1.68 33.92 33.89
N GLU A 233 -2.32 34.29 32.79
CA GLU A 233 -1.78 34.10 31.43
C GLU A 233 -0.77 35.17 31.03
N THR A 234 -1.05 36.44 31.34
CA THR A 234 -0.25 37.58 30.85
C THR A 234 0.71 38.13 31.90
N GLY A 235 0.56 37.73 33.17
CA GLY A 235 1.29 38.31 34.31
C GLY A 235 0.90 39.76 34.64
N LYS A 236 0.01 40.38 33.86
CA LYS A 236 -0.37 41.79 33.96
C LYS A 236 -1.69 41.96 34.73
N ARG A 237 -1.89 43.12 35.34
CA ARG A 237 -3.16 43.44 36.03
C ARG A 237 -4.22 43.84 35.01
N ALA A 238 -5.41 43.24 35.11
CA ALA A 238 -6.56 43.59 34.27
C ALA A 238 -7.09 45.01 34.53
N ILE A 239 -6.96 45.50 35.76
CA ILE A 239 -7.37 46.84 36.19
C ILE A 239 -6.16 47.66 36.63
N TYR A 240 -6.09 48.89 36.14
CA TYR A 240 -5.16 49.91 36.61
C TYR A 240 -5.94 51.19 36.95
N LYS A 241 -5.78 51.69 38.19
CA LYS A 241 -6.51 52.88 38.71
C LYS A 241 -8.03 52.82 38.48
N GLY A 242 -8.63 51.66 38.72
CA GLY A 242 -10.09 51.45 38.60
C GLY A 242 -10.62 51.37 37.16
N LYS A 243 -9.77 51.49 36.14
CA LYS A 243 -10.14 51.32 34.73
C LYS A 243 -9.51 50.04 34.16
N GLU A 244 -10.22 49.42 33.22
CA GLU A 244 -9.71 48.26 32.48
C GLU A 244 -8.52 48.67 31.60
N THR A 245 -7.49 47.83 31.55
CA THR A 245 -6.33 48.08 30.71
C THR A 245 -6.64 47.73 29.26
N LYS A 246 -6.06 48.47 28.30
CA LYS A 246 -6.22 48.17 26.86
C LYS A 246 -5.89 46.71 26.53
N GLY A 247 -4.85 46.17 27.17
CA GLY A 247 -4.46 44.77 27.00
C GLY A 247 -5.45 43.75 27.54
N TYR A 248 -6.26 44.10 28.55
CA TYR A 248 -7.35 43.23 29.01
C TYR A 248 -8.55 43.28 28.05
N ILE A 249 -8.85 44.46 27.51
CA ILE A 249 -9.93 44.64 26.53
C ILE A 249 -9.62 43.89 25.22
N GLU A 250 -8.39 43.99 24.71
CA GLU A 250 -7.94 43.24 23.52
C GLU A 250 -7.95 41.72 23.78
N TRP A 251 -7.41 41.28 24.92
CA TRP A 251 -7.46 39.86 25.29
C TRP A 251 -8.90 39.33 25.41
N LYS A 252 -9.82 40.11 25.99
CA LYS A 252 -11.24 39.74 26.12
C LYS A 252 -11.89 39.63 24.75
N ARG A 253 -11.59 40.56 23.84
CA ARG A 253 -12.07 40.51 22.45
C ARG A 253 -11.55 39.26 21.72
N ASP A 254 -10.27 38.94 21.86
CA ASP A 254 -9.65 37.85 21.10
C ASP A 254 -10.02 36.45 21.64
N ASN A 255 -10.49 36.35 22.90
CA ASN A 255 -10.84 35.06 23.54
C ASN A 255 -12.36 34.85 23.73
N ILE A 256 -13.16 35.91 23.74
CA ILE A 256 -14.61 35.85 24.04
C ILE A 256 -15.46 36.38 22.87
N GLY A 257 -14.95 37.35 22.10
CA GLY A 257 -15.63 37.97 20.95
C GLY A 257 -15.40 37.22 19.65
#